data_AF-A0A2E7PSZ6-F1
#
_entry.id   AF-A0A2E7PSZ6-F1
#
_cell.length_a   1.000
_cell.length_b   1.000
_cell.length_c   1.000
_cell.angle_alpha   90.00
_cell.angle_beta   90.00
_cell.angle_gamma   90.00
#
_symmetry.space_group_name_H-M   'P 1'
#
loop_
_entity.id
_entity.type
_entity.pdbx_description
1 polymer ?
#
loop_
_entity_poly.entity_id
_entity_poly.type
_entity_poly.pdbx_seq_one_letter_code
_entity_poly.pdbx_strand_id
1 'polypeptide(L)'
;GRSTSPDVAPYCATKWAIEGLSKAMADELPSGLACVPLSPGVVNTEMLQSCFGGGADTARKPDAFAKVAAPFLLALGPKDNGQSLTVPA
;
A
#
# COMPACT_ATOMS: atom_id res chain seq x y z
N GLY A 1 -1.54 -6.03 -1.45
CA GLY A 1 -2.14 -7.09 -2.27
C GLY A 1 -3.14 -7.81 -1.42
N ARG A 2 -4.34 -7.26 -1.31
CA ARG A 2 -5.42 -7.82 -0.49
C ARG A 2 -6.76 -7.85 -1.23
N SER A 3 -6.70 -7.60 -2.53
CA SER A 3 -7.82 -7.58 -3.46
C SER A 3 -7.32 -8.00 -4.84
N THR A 4 -8.25 -8.32 -5.73
CA THR A 4 -7.99 -8.71 -7.11
C THR A 4 -8.75 -7.80 -8.07
N SER A 5 -8.35 -7.80 -9.34
CA SER A 5 -9.07 -7.13 -10.42
C SER A 5 -8.88 -7.93 -11.71
N PRO A 6 -9.88 -7.94 -12.62
CA PRO A 6 -9.76 -8.61 -13.90
C PRO A 6 -8.59 -8.06 -14.73
N ASP A 7 -8.05 -8.90 -15.63
CA ASP A 7 -7.01 -8.56 -16.61
C ASP A 7 -5.62 -8.15 -16.05
N VAL A 8 -5.46 -8.15 -14.73
CA VAL A 8 -4.20 -7.78 -14.05
C VAL A 8 -3.72 -8.86 -13.08
N ALA A 9 -4.00 -10.15 -13.37
CA ALA A 9 -3.65 -11.27 -12.50
C ALA A 9 -2.15 -11.31 -12.07
N PRO A 10 -1.16 -11.09 -12.95
CA PRO A 10 0.25 -11.05 -12.54
C PRO A 10 0.55 -9.90 -11.58
N TYR A 11 -0.07 -8.73 -11.78
CA TYR A 11 0.05 -7.59 -10.86
C TYR A 11 -0.54 -7.93 -9.50
N CYS A 12 -1.74 -8.51 -9.46
CA CYS A 12 -2.36 -8.94 -8.20
C CYS A 12 -1.48 -9.96 -7.46
N ALA A 13 -0.98 -10.98 -8.15
CA ALA A 13 -0.11 -12.01 -7.57
C ALA A 13 1.15 -11.41 -6.94
N THR A 14 1.84 -10.52 -7.65
CA THR A 14 3.05 -9.86 -7.11
C THR A 14 2.73 -8.97 -5.90
N LYS A 15 1.57 -8.29 -5.88
CA LYS A 15 1.14 -7.50 -4.71
C LYS A 15 0.78 -8.36 -3.49
N TRP A 16 0.32 -9.59 -3.68
CA TRP A 16 0.17 -10.56 -2.60
C TRP A 16 1.52 -11.10 -2.12
N ALA A 17 2.45 -11.36 -3.05
CA ALA A 17 3.81 -11.79 -2.72
C ALA A 17 4.53 -10.76 -1.84
N ILE A 18 4.39 -9.46 -2.12
CA ILE A 18 4.97 -8.39 -1.28
C ILE A 18 4.36 -8.36 0.13
N GLU A 19 3.08 -8.69 0.31
CA GLU A 19 2.47 -8.80 1.65
C GLU A 19 3.10 -9.96 2.44
N GLY A 20 3.24 -11.12 1.80
CA GLY A 20 3.89 -12.29 2.41
C GLY A 20 5.34 -12.00 2.76
N LEU A 21 6.11 -11.41 1.84
CA LEU A 21 7.50 -11.03 2.06
C LEU A 21 7.66 -10.06 3.23
N SER A 22 6.82 -9.03 3.30
CA SER A 22 6.89 -8.03 4.37
C SER A 22 6.58 -8.64 5.74
N LYS A 23 5.62 -9.58 5.80
CA LYS A 23 5.28 -10.29 7.04
C LYS A 23 6.36 -11.27 7.47
N ALA A 24 6.95 -12.02 6.54
CA ALA A 24 8.07 -12.89 6.86
C ALA A 24 9.28 -12.07 7.39
N MET A 25 9.58 -10.93 6.76
CA MET A 25 10.62 -10.03 7.26
C MET A 25 10.30 -9.48 8.66
N ALA A 26 9.02 -9.18 8.93
CA ALA A 26 8.58 -8.71 10.25
C ALA A 26 8.89 -9.70 11.38
N ASP A 27 8.90 -11.01 11.12
CA ASP A 27 9.22 -12.06 12.10
C ASP A 27 10.72 -12.11 12.45
N GLU A 28 11.59 -11.57 11.60
CA GLU A 28 13.05 -11.62 11.73
C GLU A 28 13.68 -10.29 12.18
N LEU A 29 12.89 -9.22 12.28
CA LEU A 29 13.40 -7.90 12.63
C LEU A 29 13.83 -7.80 14.11
N PRO A 30 14.92 -7.05 14.41
CA PRO A 30 15.30 -6.76 15.78
C PRO A 30 14.26 -5.87 16.47
N SER A 31 14.26 -5.89 17.80
CA SER A 31 13.38 -5.05 18.62
C SER A 31 13.55 -3.57 18.29
N GLY A 32 12.43 -2.86 18.18
CA GLY A 32 12.41 -1.43 17.86
C GLY A 32 12.24 -1.11 16.37
N LEU A 33 12.23 -2.11 15.49
CA LEU A 33 11.90 -1.95 14.07
C LEU A 33 10.53 -2.52 13.73
N ALA A 34 9.98 -2.09 12.59
CA ALA A 34 8.74 -2.61 12.02
C ALA A 34 8.85 -2.74 10.50
N CYS A 35 8.37 -3.86 9.95
CA CYS A 35 8.03 -3.98 8.54
C CYS A 35 6.51 -4.06 8.40
N VAL A 36 5.94 -3.14 7.62
CA VAL A 36 4.49 -3.00 7.46
C VAL A 36 4.15 -2.99 5.98
N PRO A 37 3.47 -4.03 5.45
CA PRO A 37 2.91 -3.95 4.11
C PRO A 37 1.75 -2.94 4.08
N LEU A 38 1.96 -1.84 3.36
CA LEU A 38 1.01 -0.73 3.30
C LEU A 38 0.30 -0.65 1.94
N SER A 39 -1.03 -0.57 1.97
CA SER A 39 -1.84 -0.22 0.80
C SER A 39 -2.15 1.27 0.78
N PRO A 40 -1.85 1.99 -0.33
CA PRO A 40 -2.17 3.41 -0.45
C PRO A 40 -3.66 3.68 -0.79
N GLY A 41 -4.47 2.63 -1.02
CA GLY A 41 -5.77 2.78 -1.68
C GLY A 41 -5.60 3.14 -3.16
N VAL A 42 -6.61 3.79 -3.74
CA VAL A 42 -6.60 4.23 -5.15
C VAL A 42 -6.13 5.68 -5.22
N VAL A 43 -5.00 5.92 -5.90
CA VAL A 43 -4.38 7.24 -6.04
C VAL A 43 -4.18 7.53 -7.52
N ASN A 44 -4.55 8.74 -7.97
CA ASN A 44 -4.41 9.19 -9.35
C ASN A 44 -2.92 9.45 -9.68
N THR A 45 -2.19 8.35 -9.87
CA THR A 45 -0.78 8.32 -10.30
C THR A 45 -0.71 8.09 -11.81
N GLU A 46 0.43 8.37 -12.42
CA GLU A 46 0.68 8.06 -13.83
C GLU A 46 0.45 6.56 -14.15
N MET A 47 0.84 5.67 -13.23
CA MET A 47 0.57 4.23 -13.35
C MET A 47 -0.94 3.96 -13.44
N LEU A 48 -1.75 4.55 -12.54
CA LEU A 48 -3.20 4.35 -12.57
C LEU A 48 -3.81 4.94 -13.85
N GLN A 49 -3.36 6.12 -14.30
CA GLN A 49 -3.80 6.71 -15.55
C GLN A 49 -3.48 5.81 -16.76
N SER A 50 -2.30 5.19 -16.79
CA SER A 50 -1.90 4.29 -17.88
C SER A 50 -2.77 3.02 -17.97
N CYS A 51 -3.29 2.54 -16.84
CA CYS A 51 -4.08 1.29 -16.80
C CYS A 51 -5.60 1.52 -16.77
N PHE A 52 -6.06 2.69 -16.32
CA PHE A 52 -7.48 2.98 -16.07
C PHE A 52 -8.00 4.23 -16.79
N GLY A 53 -7.14 4.95 -17.52
CA GLY A 53 -7.50 6.11 -18.32
C GLY A 53 -8.21 7.19 -17.50
N GLY A 54 -9.25 7.81 -18.08
CA GLY A 54 -10.05 8.84 -17.42
C GLY A 54 -10.78 8.37 -16.15
N GLY A 55 -10.92 7.05 -15.93
CA GLY A 55 -11.43 6.53 -14.65
C GLY A 55 -10.54 6.88 -13.45
N ALA A 56 -9.24 7.12 -13.69
CA ALA A 56 -8.29 7.51 -12.66
C ALA A 56 -8.60 8.88 -12.02
N ASP A 57 -9.33 9.76 -12.72
CA ASP A 57 -9.68 11.09 -12.22
C ASP A 57 -10.66 11.09 -11.05
N THR A 58 -11.33 9.96 -10.82
CA THR A 58 -12.17 9.73 -9.64
C THR A 58 -11.34 9.47 -8.37
N ALA A 59 -10.05 9.15 -8.51
CA ALA A 59 -9.17 8.84 -7.40
C ALA A 59 -8.53 10.10 -6.79
N ARG A 60 -8.10 9.98 -5.53
CA ARG A 60 -7.41 11.06 -4.81
C ARG A 60 -6.11 11.43 -5.52
N LYS A 61 -5.86 12.73 -5.72
CA LYS A 61 -4.60 13.22 -6.31
C LYS A 61 -3.40 12.99 -5.37
N PRO A 62 -2.16 12.86 -5.89
CA PRO A 62 -0.97 12.60 -5.08
C PRO A 62 -0.74 13.62 -3.96
N ASP A 63 -0.90 14.91 -4.21
CA ASP A 63 -0.70 15.95 -3.19
C ASP A 63 -1.72 15.88 -2.05
N ALA A 64 -2.98 15.59 -2.39
CA ALA A 64 -4.01 15.33 -1.40
C ALA A 64 -3.72 14.02 -0.64
N PHE A 65 -3.13 13.04 -1.33
CA PHE A 65 -2.69 11.81 -0.70
C PHE A 65 -1.58 11.99 0.31
N ALA A 66 -0.56 12.77 0.00
CA ALA A 66 0.56 13.03 0.88
C ALA A 66 0.10 13.66 2.21
N LYS A 67 -0.89 14.56 2.18
CA LYS A 67 -1.42 15.24 3.37
C LYS A 67 -2.02 14.29 4.41
N VAL A 68 -2.53 13.13 3.98
CA VAL A 68 -3.08 12.10 4.88
C VAL A 68 -2.07 11.00 5.15
N ALA A 69 -1.34 10.56 4.13
CA ALA A 69 -0.40 9.45 4.23
C ALA A 69 0.81 9.79 5.12
N ALA A 70 1.36 11.00 5.02
CA ALA A 70 2.58 11.35 5.75
C ALA A 70 2.38 11.32 7.28
N PRO A 71 1.36 11.97 7.87
CA PRO A 71 1.10 11.84 9.30
C PRO A 71 0.80 10.40 9.73
N PHE A 72 0.07 9.64 8.90
CA PHE A 72 -0.24 8.24 9.18
C PHE A 72 1.03 7.37 9.25
N LEU A 73 1.93 7.52 8.27
CA LEU A 73 3.22 6.82 8.23
C LEU A 73 4.11 7.17 9.43
N LEU A 74 4.17 8.47 9.79
CA LEU A 74 4.96 8.93 10.93
C LEU A 74 4.43 8.44 12.28
N ALA A 75 3.16 8.02 12.35
CA ALA A 75 2.55 7.45 13.55
C ALA A 75 2.78 5.94 13.70
N LEU A 76 3.30 5.27 12.66
CA LEU A 76 3.61 3.84 12.71
C LEU A 76 4.85 3.57 13.56
N GLY A 77 4.85 2.45 14.26
CA GLY A 77 5.99 2.01 15.06
C GLY A 77 6.06 0.51 15.28
N PRO A 78 6.89 0.04 16.21
CA PRO A 78 7.11 -1.39 16.48
C PRO A 78 5.82 -2.19 16.75
N LYS A 79 4.80 -1.57 17.33
CA LYS A 79 3.49 -2.19 17.61
C LYS A 79 2.72 -2.59 16.34
N ASP A 80 3.05 -1.98 15.21
CA ASP A 80 2.37 -2.18 13.93
C ASP A 80 3.11 -3.21 13.06
N ASN A 81 4.23 -3.76 13.53
CA ASN A 81 5.05 -4.74 12.82
C ASN A 81 4.21 -5.94 12.33
N GLY A 82 4.37 -6.31 11.06
CA GLY A 82 3.65 -7.42 10.42
C GLY A 82 2.17 -7.13 10.08
N GLN A 83 1.62 -5.99 10.49
CA GLN A 83 0.23 -5.66 10.19
C GLN A 83 0.04 -5.22 8.74
N SER A 84 -1.03 -5.70 8.11
CA SER A 84 -1.46 -5.23 6.79
C SER A 84 -2.29 -3.96 6.94
N LEU A 85 -1.70 -2.79 6.64
CA LEU A 85 -2.37 -1.49 6.84
C LEU A 85 -2.84 -0.86 5.52
N THR A 86 -3.85 0.01 5.62
CA THR A 86 -4.37 0.83 4.51
C THR A 86 -4.31 2.30 4.92
N VAL A 87 -3.81 3.17 4.05
CA VAL A 87 -3.85 4.62 4.29
C VAL A 87 -5.32 5.08 4.39
N PRO A 88 -5.69 5.88 5.39
CA PRO A 88 -7.04 6.44 5.51
C PRO A 88 -7.46 7.26 4.27
N ALA A 89 -8.77 7.22 3.98
CA ALA A 89 -9.40 7.97 2.89
C ALA A 89 -9.24 9.49 3.06
#